data_AF-A0A3M0CTH9-F1
#
_entry.id   AF-A0A3M0CTH9-F1
#
_cell.length_a   1.000
_cell.length_b   1.000
_cell.length_c   1.000
_cell.angle_alpha   90.00
_cell.angle_beta   90.00
_cell.angle_gamma   90.00
#
_symmetry.space_group_name_H-M   'P 1'
#
loop_
_entity.id
_entity.type
_entity.pdbx_description
1 polymer ?
#
loop_
_entity_poly.entity_id
_entity_poly.type
_entity_poly.pdbx_seq_one_letter_code
_entity_poly.pdbx_strand_id
1 'polypeptide(L)'
;MTKKDSTKKNSQESKKKKTQQGGVMSGDKTMRRLIIGTLAAGGAFQLNGWQAQAHGNRSSHDLAALRSDLFMPSDYVAFRQQMTAPTAPETVALMRLYRDRANLGTRDGEKMASLQRDTRAFEDSLRLRETSRQAMLLVKAGKTDAAVAAIEGEGHPEKVAFEYLWTITDIVYLNQQGNDLTNENERELLAISKAAMAFNERTLKSLGAKDNTVLDEALMLRIAEIYHNIASYMIPDIGEMSDRALKMGYQAAKMGLETRQMMTSDQAKEIMIAKWTLARYEGLRGRTERATDLYNQSIREAEALKDEAGVAWGRFGLAELDARSRGNKIRRAEVAELADLPRGDSDDPRVELLRLAIDRLQ
;
A
#
# COMPACT_ATOMS: atom_id res chain seq x y z
N MET A 1 35.50 -51.11 -60.13
CA MET A 1 35.97 -50.64 -61.46
C MET A 1 34.75 -49.96 -62.09
N THR A 2 34.68 -48.67 -62.46
CA THR A 2 35.66 -47.68 -62.92
C THR A 2 35.04 -46.27 -62.85
N LYS A 3 35.80 -45.35 -62.25
CA LYS A 3 36.02 -43.90 -62.52
C LYS A 3 35.04 -43.03 -63.37
N LYS A 4 34.83 -41.81 -62.81
CA LYS A 4 35.06 -40.44 -63.37
C LYS A 4 33.88 -39.56 -63.83
N ASP A 5 33.66 -38.51 -63.02
CA ASP A 5 33.73 -37.06 -63.33
C ASP A 5 33.35 -36.52 -64.73
N SER A 6 32.49 -35.49 -64.76
CA SER A 6 32.91 -34.13 -65.20
C SER A 6 31.83 -33.03 -65.07
N THR A 7 32.21 -32.05 -64.26
CA THR A 7 32.01 -30.57 -64.21
C THR A 7 31.42 -29.80 -65.41
N LYS A 8 30.58 -28.79 -65.12
CA LYS A 8 30.60 -27.35 -65.56
C LYS A 8 29.28 -26.66 -65.10
N LYS A 9 29.20 -25.68 -64.19
CA LYS A 9 29.66 -24.26 -64.06
C LYS A 9 28.99 -23.21 -64.98
N ASN A 10 28.54 -22.13 -64.33
CA ASN A 10 28.09 -20.79 -64.78
C ASN A 10 26.61 -20.64 -65.19
N SER A 11 25.86 -19.57 -64.88
CA SER A 11 26.11 -18.30 -64.17
C SER A 11 24.77 -17.57 -63.91
N GLN A 12 24.70 -16.80 -62.83
CA GLN A 12 23.99 -15.52 -62.64
C GLN A 12 22.58 -15.32 -63.25
N GLU A 13 21.57 -15.05 -62.41
CA GLU A 13 21.03 -13.69 -62.24
C GLU A 13 19.92 -13.60 -61.18
N SER A 14 19.90 -12.45 -60.54
CA SER A 14 19.12 -12.03 -59.38
C SER A 14 17.62 -11.86 -59.65
N LYS A 15 16.76 -12.37 -58.75
CA LYS A 15 15.47 -11.71 -58.44
C LYS A 15 15.18 -11.74 -56.94
N LYS A 16 15.24 -10.54 -56.35
CA LYS A 16 14.69 -10.19 -55.03
C LYS A 16 13.26 -10.71 -54.88
N LYS A 17 13.03 -11.62 -53.92
CA LYS A 17 11.70 -11.81 -53.33
C LYS A 17 11.75 -11.31 -51.89
N LYS A 18 11.04 -10.20 -51.66
CA LYS A 18 10.71 -9.66 -50.34
C LYS A 18 9.95 -10.73 -49.57
N THR A 19 10.52 -11.22 -48.48
CA THR A 19 9.79 -11.96 -47.46
C THR A 19 8.89 -10.96 -46.72
N GLN A 20 7.58 -11.08 -46.88
CA GLN A 20 6.61 -10.51 -45.97
C GLN A 20 6.80 -11.20 -44.61
N GLN A 21 7.39 -10.49 -43.65
CA GLN A 21 7.27 -10.87 -42.24
C GLN A 21 5.85 -10.48 -41.80
N GLY A 22 4.96 -11.46 -41.81
CA GLY A 22 3.69 -11.43 -41.09
C GLY A 22 3.96 -11.29 -39.59
N GLY A 23 3.17 -10.45 -38.95
CA GLY A 23 3.34 -10.02 -37.57
C GLY A 23 3.27 -11.17 -36.56
N VAL A 24 4.33 -11.28 -35.78
CA VAL A 24 4.33 -11.92 -34.46
C VAL A 24 4.75 -10.84 -33.48
N MET A 25 3.82 -9.95 -33.09
CA MET A 25 4.14 -8.86 -32.16
C MET A 25 2.99 -8.44 -31.22
N SER A 26 1.95 -9.25 -31.04
CA SER A 26 0.89 -9.00 -30.03
C SER A 26 0.96 -9.90 -28.79
N GLY A 27 1.69 -11.03 -28.85
CA GLY A 27 1.83 -11.96 -27.73
C GLY A 27 2.76 -11.46 -26.62
N ASP A 28 3.91 -10.88 -26.97
CA ASP A 28 4.96 -10.52 -26.00
C ASP A 28 4.56 -9.34 -25.09
N LYS A 29 3.81 -8.35 -25.60
CA LYS A 29 3.33 -7.24 -24.76
C LYS A 29 2.23 -7.63 -23.79
N THR A 30 1.33 -8.52 -24.21
CA THR A 30 0.24 -9.02 -23.37
C THR A 30 0.77 -10.00 -22.33
N MET A 31 1.71 -10.88 -22.71
CA MET A 31 2.39 -11.79 -21.80
C MET A 31 3.26 -11.04 -20.78
N ARG A 32 3.97 -9.97 -21.19
CA ARG A 32 4.73 -9.13 -20.24
C ARG A 32 3.82 -8.35 -19.29
N ARG A 33 2.66 -7.86 -19.74
CA ARG A 33 1.67 -7.22 -18.86
C ARG A 33 1.06 -8.22 -17.89
N LEU A 34 0.78 -9.44 -18.35
CA LEU A 34 0.31 -10.53 -17.51
C LEU A 34 1.39 -10.89 -16.48
N ILE A 35 2.64 -11.13 -16.88
CA ILE A 35 3.76 -11.46 -16.00
C ILE A 35 4.07 -10.33 -15.02
N ILE A 36 4.03 -9.05 -15.42
CA ILE A 36 4.19 -7.91 -14.50
C ILE A 36 3.00 -7.82 -13.56
N GLY A 37 1.77 -8.04 -14.05
CA GLY A 37 0.57 -8.13 -13.22
C GLY A 37 0.63 -9.30 -12.23
N THR A 38 1.16 -10.45 -12.64
CA THR A 38 1.36 -11.65 -11.82
C THR A 38 2.55 -11.52 -10.89
N LEU A 39 3.59 -10.72 -11.21
CA LEU A 39 4.70 -10.41 -10.30
C LEU A 39 4.32 -9.31 -9.29
N ALA A 40 3.45 -8.38 -9.68
CA ALA A 40 2.83 -7.41 -8.78
C ALA A 40 1.71 -8.04 -7.90
N ALA A 41 1.08 -9.12 -8.38
CA ALA A 41 0.13 -9.94 -7.61
C ALA A 41 0.83 -11.04 -6.79
N GLY A 42 1.97 -11.55 -7.25
CA GLY A 42 2.72 -12.67 -6.67
C GLY A 42 3.82 -12.28 -5.69
N GLY A 43 3.74 -11.08 -5.10
CA GLY A 43 4.60 -10.65 -3.99
C GLY A 43 6.08 -10.36 -4.31
N ALA A 44 6.50 -10.42 -5.58
CA ALA A 44 7.90 -10.18 -5.97
C ALA A 44 8.27 -8.68 -5.92
N PHE A 45 7.30 -7.78 -6.11
CA PHE A 45 7.38 -6.43 -5.58
C PHE A 45 6.77 -6.47 -4.19
N GLN A 46 7.60 -6.67 -3.16
CA GLN A 46 7.12 -6.61 -1.79
C GLN A 46 6.42 -5.26 -1.56
N LEU A 47 5.11 -5.32 -1.39
CA LEU A 47 4.19 -4.24 -1.07
C LEU A 47 4.42 -3.65 0.33
N ASN A 48 5.64 -3.81 0.87
CA ASN A 48 6.11 -3.24 2.13
C ASN A 48 5.99 -1.70 2.13
N GLY A 49 6.12 -1.06 0.95
CA GLY A 49 5.89 0.38 0.80
C GLY A 49 4.42 0.79 0.88
N TRP A 50 3.48 -0.11 0.54
CA TRP A 50 2.04 0.19 0.55
C TRP A 50 1.44 -0.02 1.94
N GLN A 51 1.90 -1.05 2.67
CA GLN A 51 1.63 -1.18 4.11
C GLN A 51 2.16 0.04 4.88
N ALA A 52 3.33 0.57 4.49
CA ALA A 52 3.85 1.82 5.05
C ALA A 52 3.02 3.07 4.72
N GLN A 53 2.28 3.09 3.59
CA GLN A 53 1.36 4.18 3.24
C GLN A 53 0.03 4.08 4.01
N ALA A 54 -0.48 2.86 4.20
CA ALA A 54 -1.68 2.59 4.98
C ALA A 54 -1.55 2.97 6.47
N HIS A 55 -0.36 2.74 7.03
CA HIS A 55 0.01 3.19 8.38
C HIS A 55 0.30 4.70 8.45
N GLY A 56 -0.21 5.48 7.50
CA GLY A 56 0.04 6.91 7.30
C GLY A 56 -0.39 7.87 8.40
N ASN A 57 -0.52 7.40 9.65
CA ASN A 57 -0.45 8.24 10.82
C ASN A 57 0.99 8.29 11.32
N ARG A 58 1.79 9.06 10.58
CA ARG A 58 3.06 9.68 11.00
C ARG A 58 4.27 8.77 11.27
N SER A 59 4.10 7.52 11.71
CA SER A 59 5.21 6.63 12.12
C SER A 59 5.80 5.78 10.98
N SER A 60 4.96 5.25 10.09
CA SER A 60 5.41 4.54 8.88
C SER A 60 5.74 5.48 7.71
N HIS A 61 5.27 6.73 7.79
CA HIS A 61 5.69 7.83 6.92
C HIS A 61 7.20 8.06 7.00
N ASP A 62 7.73 7.98 8.22
CA ASP A 62 9.16 8.05 8.47
C ASP A 62 9.85 6.72 8.05
N LEU A 63 9.18 5.55 8.05
CA LEU A 63 9.77 4.26 7.60
C LEU A 63 10.07 4.23 6.11
N ALA A 64 9.10 4.67 5.30
CA ALA A 64 9.29 4.79 3.86
C ALA A 64 10.37 5.83 3.55
N ALA A 65 10.34 6.97 4.27
CA ALA A 65 11.31 8.05 4.17
C ALA A 65 12.75 7.65 4.55
N LEU A 66 12.94 6.84 5.59
CA LEU A 66 14.25 6.44 6.10
C LEU A 66 14.85 5.24 5.37
N ARG A 67 14.02 4.31 4.84
CA ARG A 67 14.52 3.16 4.07
C ARG A 67 14.79 3.48 2.60
N SER A 68 14.38 4.66 2.14
CA SER A 68 14.42 5.00 0.74
C SER A 68 14.63 6.49 0.53
N ASP A 69 15.82 6.85 0.03
CA ASP A 69 16.05 8.14 -0.66
C ASP A 69 15.11 8.33 -1.87
N LEU A 70 14.35 7.28 -2.24
CA LEU A 70 13.37 7.23 -3.32
C LEU A 70 11.91 7.44 -2.87
N PHE A 71 11.55 7.39 -1.57
CA PHE A 71 10.13 7.36 -1.15
C PHE A 71 9.81 8.25 0.06
N MET A 72 9.33 9.46 -0.20
CA MET A 72 8.58 10.23 0.80
C MET A 72 7.06 10.07 0.56
N PRO A 73 6.19 10.13 1.59
CA PRO A 73 4.74 10.18 1.39
C PRO A 73 4.27 11.36 0.53
N SER A 74 5.05 12.46 0.51
CA SER A 74 4.86 13.56 -0.46
C SER A 74 4.98 13.10 -1.90
N ASP A 75 5.68 11.99 -2.15
CA ASP A 75 5.93 11.42 -3.48
C ASP A 75 4.89 10.35 -3.84
N TYR A 76 3.80 10.21 -3.05
CA TYR A 76 2.72 9.26 -3.31
C TYR A 76 2.25 9.28 -4.77
N VAL A 77 1.99 10.48 -5.31
CA VAL A 77 1.52 10.65 -6.69
C VAL A 77 2.58 10.15 -7.68
N ALA A 78 3.85 10.48 -7.46
CA ALA A 78 4.96 10.05 -8.29
C ALA A 78 5.10 8.52 -8.29
N PHE A 79 5.08 7.92 -7.10
CA PHE A 79 5.15 6.47 -6.93
C PHE A 79 3.97 5.75 -7.60
N ARG A 80 2.74 6.18 -7.31
CA ARG A 80 1.55 5.59 -7.92
C ARG A 80 1.65 5.64 -9.44
N GLN A 81 2.05 6.79 -10.01
CA GLN A 81 2.21 6.94 -11.45
C GLN A 81 3.26 5.98 -12.04
N GLN A 82 4.41 5.81 -11.39
CA GLN A 82 5.42 4.84 -11.82
C GLN A 82 4.90 3.39 -11.79
N MET A 83 4.03 3.06 -10.83
CA MET A 83 3.48 1.71 -10.68
C MET A 83 2.32 1.44 -11.65
N THR A 84 1.38 2.38 -11.79
CA THR A 84 0.14 2.18 -12.56
C THR A 84 0.25 2.60 -14.02
N ALA A 85 1.14 3.55 -14.33
CA ALA A 85 1.26 4.14 -15.66
C ALA A 85 2.71 4.61 -15.99
N PRO A 86 3.74 3.75 -15.89
CA PRO A 86 5.15 4.14 -15.98
C PRO A 86 5.53 4.85 -17.28
N THR A 87 4.85 4.56 -18.38
CA THR A 87 5.14 5.10 -19.71
C THR A 87 4.17 6.20 -20.15
N ALA A 88 3.23 6.60 -19.28
CA ALA A 88 2.32 7.69 -19.61
C ALA A 88 3.10 9.01 -19.77
N PRO A 89 2.75 9.87 -20.75
CA PRO A 89 3.41 11.17 -20.93
C PRO A 89 3.48 11.98 -19.65
N GLU A 90 2.42 11.94 -18.85
CA GLU A 90 2.30 12.61 -17.56
C GLU A 90 3.32 12.06 -16.55
N THR A 91 3.46 10.74 -16.45
CA THR A 91 4.47 10.11 -15.58
C THR A 91 5.89 10.53 -15.97
N VAL A 92 6.20 10.51 -17.27
CA VAL A 92 7.51 10.92 -17.78
C VAL A 92 7.77 12.40 -17.48
N ALA A 93 6.77 13.27 -17.64
CA ALA A 93 6.85 14.69 -17.31
C ALA A 93 7.07 14.91 -15.80
N LEU A 94 6.32 14.22 -14.93
CA LEU A 94 6.48 14.30 -13.49
C LEU A 94 7.89 13.90 -13.07
N MET A 95 8.41 12.78 -13.58
CA MET A 95 9.76 12.31 -13.24
C MET A 95 10.86 13.25 -13.72
N ARG A 96 10.62 13.99 -14.80
CA ARG A 96 11.53 15.04 -15.25
C ARG A 96 11.58 16.20 -14.24
N LEU A 97 10.43 16.67 -13.74
CA LEU A 97 10.37 17.72 -12.73
C LEU A 97 11.13 17.32 -11.45
N TYR A 98 10.93 16.08 -10.99
CA TYR A 98 11.67 15.52 -9.84
C TYR A 98 13.18 15.49 -10.07
N ARG A 99 13.63 15.08 -11.26
CA ARG A 99 15.06 15.05 -11.63
C ARG A 99 15.64 16.45 -11.71
N ASP A 100 14.93 17.40 -12.33
CA ASP A 100 15.36 18.78 -12.44
C ASP A 100 15.49 19.43 -11.05
N ARG A 101 14.59 19.05 -10.11
CA ARG A 101 14.64 19.48 -8.70
C ARG A 101 15.87 18.93 -7.98
N ALA A 102 16.14 17.64 -8.13
CA ALA A 102 17.33 17.02 -7.56
C ALA A 102 18.64 17.66 -8.11
N ASN A 103 18.67 17.96 -9.40
CA ASN A 103 19.84 18.53 -10.07
C ASN A 103 20.11 20.00 -9.71
N LEU A 104 19.07 20.78 -9.39
CA LEU A 104 19.23 22.20 -9.06
C LEU A 104 19.94 22.42 -7.70
N GLY A 105 19.80 21.48 -6.76
CA GLY A 105 20.32 21.60 -5.40
C GLY A 105 19.82 22.87 -4.68
N THR A 106 20.59 23.38 -3.71
CA THR A 106 20.21 24.59 -2.93
C THR A 106 20.70 25.91 -3.53
N ARG A 107 21.29 25.89 -4.75
CA ARG A 107 22.10 27.00 -5.27
C ARG A 107 21.32 28.13 -5.93
N ASP A 108 20.05 27.92 -6.28
CA ASP A 108 19.19 28.93 -6.92
C ASP A 108 17.78 28.87 -6.33
N GLY A 109 17.57 29.64 -5.25
CA GLY A 109 16.36 29.58 -4.42
C GLY A 109 15.08 29.95 -5.16
N GLU A 110 15.13 30.92 -6.09
CA GLU A 110 13.94 31.32 -6.86
C GLU A 110 13.53 30.25 -7.88
N LYS A 111 14.51 29.68 -8.61
CA LYS A 111 14.23 28.57 -9.52
C LYS A 111 13.76 27.32 -8.79
N MET A 112 14.35 27.02 -7.63
CA MET A 112 13.89 25.92 -6.77
C MET A 112 12.45 26.13 -6.32
N ALA A 113 12.09 27.34 -5.86
CA ALA A 113 10.72 27.66 -5.46
C ALA A 113 9.74 27.56 -6.63
N SER A 114 10.11 28.01 -7.83
CA SER A 114 9.28 27.85 -9.03
C SER A 114 9.07 26.38 -9.37
N LEU A 115 10.14 25.59 -9.41
CA LEU A 115 10.07 24.18 -9.76
C LEU A 115 9.29 23.37 -8.72
N GLN A 116 9.37 23.72 -7.44
CA GLN A 116 8.53 23.15 -6.40
C GLN A 116 7.04 23.46 -6.61
N ARG A 117 6.69 24.70 -6.99
CA ARG A 117 5.30 25.05 -7.33
C ARG A 117 4.80 24.28 -8.55
N ASP A 118 5.62 24.20 -9.61
CA ASP A 118 5.26 23.50 -10.85
C ASP A 118 5.09 22.00 -10.60
N THR A 119 6.00 21.39 -9.81
CA THR A 119 5.89 19.99 -9.38
C THR A 119 4.59 19.75 -8.63
N ARG A 120 4.28 20.57 -7.62
CA ARG A 120 3.04 20.44 -6.83
C ARG A 120 1.79 20.60 -7.68
N ALA A 121 1.72 21.63 -8.54
CA ALA A 121 0.60 21.84 -9.43
C ALA A 121 0.39 20.65 -10.39
N PHE A 122 1.48 20.06 -10.87
CA PHE A 122 1.42 18.88 -11.73
C PHE A 122 0.97 17.63 -10.95
N GLU A 123 1.48 17.41 -9.74
CA GLU A 123 0.99 16.36 -8.84
C GLU A 123 -0.50 16.51 -8.53
N ASP A 124 -0.99 17.72 -8.34
CA ASP A 124 -2.40 17.99 -8.06
C ASP A 124 -3.30 17.60 -9.23
N SER A 125 -2.84 17.85 -10.46
CA SER A 125 -3.54 17.40 -11.67
C SER A 125 -3.65 15.87 -11.74
N LEU A 126 -2.65 15.18 -11.20
CA LEU A 126 -2.54 13.73 -11.19
C LEU A 126 -3.03 13.09 -9.88
N ARG A 127 -3.46 13.88 -8.89
CA ARG A 127 -3.67 13.39 -7.52
C ARG A 127 -4.70 12.27 -7.45
N LEU A 128 -5.81 12.43 -8.16
CA LEU A 128 -6.81 11.37 -8.32
C LEU A 128 -6.66 10.70 -9.68
N ARG A 129 -6.69 9.36 -9.70
CA ARG A 129 -6.94 8.61 -10.93
C ARG A 129 -8.37 8.89 -11.42
N GLU A 130 -8.62 8.65 -12.69
CA GLU A 130 -9.93 8.92 -13.29
C GLU A 130 -11.05 8.13 -12.58
N THR A 131 -10.86 6.84 -12.35
CA THR A 131 -11.81 5.99 -11.60
C THR A 131 -12.07 6.54 -10.20
N SER A 132 -11.02 6.90 -9.46
CA SER A 132 -11.12 7.47 -8.12
C SER A 132 -11.87 8.82 -8.14
N ARG A 133 -11.56 9.70 -9.09
CA ARG A 133 -12.22 11.00 -9.29
C ARG A 133 -13.71 10.82 -9.57
N GLN A 134 -14.06 9.94 -10.50
CA GLN A 134 -15.45 9.65 -10.84
C GLN A 134 -16.22 9.08 -9.65
N ALA A 135 -15.66 8.08 -8.96
CA ALA A 135 -16.27 7.48 -7.78
C ALA A 135 -16.52 8.52 -6.69
N MET A 136 -15.53 9.38 -6.40
CA MET A 136 -15.66 10.45 -5.42
C MET A 136 -16.73 11.48 -5.78
N LEU A 137 -16.77 11.94 -7.03
CA LEU A 137 -17.80 12.88 -7.50
C LEU A 137 -19.21 12.29 -7.35
N LEU A 138 -19.38 11.00 -7.65
CA LEU A 138 -20.64 10.29 -7.50
C LEU A 138 -21.04 10.13 -6.03
N VAL A 139 -20.10 9.80 -5.13
CA VAL A 139 -20.38 9.74 -3.68
C VAL A 139 -20.76 11.12 -3.14
N LYS A 140 -20.06 12.19 -3.55
CA LYS A 140 -20.38 13.58 -3.18
C LYS A 140 -21.78 13.99 -3.63
N ALA A 141 -22.19 13.52 -4.82
CA ALA A 141 -23.55 13.72 -5.35
C ALA A 141 -24.61 12.80 -4.69
N GLY A 142 -24.26 11.98 -3.70
CA GLY A 142 -25.17 11.04 -3.05
C GLY A 142 -25.50 9.79 -3.89
N LYS A 143 -24.77 9.55 -4.98
CA LYS A 143 -24.96 8.43 -5.92
C LYS A 143 -23.98 7.29 -5.65
N THR A 144 -23.98 6.76 -4.43
CA THR A 144 -23.03 5.71 -4.00
C THR A 144 -23.09 4.47 -4.90
N ASP A 145 -24.28 4.01 -5.31
CA ASP A 145 -24.40 2.83 -6.17
C ASP A 145 -23.76 3.04 -7.55
N ALA A 146 -23.86 4.26 -8.09
CA ALA A 146 -23.18 4.61 -9.34
C ALA A 146 -21.66 4.67 -9.17
N ALA A 147 -21.17 5.12 -8.01
CA ALA A 147 -19.73 5.09 -7.69
C ALA A 147 -19.21 3.65 -7.62
N VAL A 148 -19.97 2.76 -6.97
CA VAL A 148 -19.68 1.32 -6.93
C VAL A 148 -19.66 0.72 -8.33
N ALA A 149 -20.67 1.02 -9.15
CA ALA A 149 -20.70 0.56 -10.54
C ALA A 149 -19.52 1.07 -11.38
N ALA A 150 -19.03 2.29 -11.12
CA ALA A 150 -17.85 2.83 -11.80
C ALA A 150 -16.56 2.07 -11.45
N ILE A 151 -16.43 1.55 -10.21
CA ILE A 151 -15.28 0.75 -9.77
C ILE A 151 -15.44 -0.72 -10.21
N GLU A 152 -16.62 -1.33 -9.97
CA GLU A 152 -16.85 -2.75 -10.21
C GLU A 152 -17.10 -3.10 -11.69
N GLY A 153 -17.50 -2.12 -12.51
CA GLY A 153 -17.78 -2.29 -13.94
C GLY A 153 -16.58 -2.76 -14.77
N GLU A 154 -15.39 -2.81 -14.19
CA GLU A 154 -14.16 -3.26 -14.84
C GLU A 154 -14.02 -4.80 -14.97
N GLY A 155 -14.92 -5.57 -14.33
CA GLY A 155 -15.28 -6.95 -14.72
C GLY A 155 -14.47 -8.11 -14.12
N HIS A 156 -13.19 -7.93 -13.76
CA HIS A 156 -12.37 -9.00 -13.17
C HIS A 156 -12.11 -8.78 -11.68
N PRO A 157 -12.25 -9.81 -10.81
CA PRO A 157 -12.12 -9.61 -9.37
C PRO A 157 -10.80 -9.00 -8.91
N GLU A 158 -9.67 -9.39 -9.51
CA GLU A 158 -8.37 -8.80 -9.14
C GLU A 158 -8.31 -7.32 -9.52
N LYS A 159 -8.88 -6.96 -10.68
CA LYS A 159 -8.92 -5.57 -11.16
C LYS A 159 -9.82 -4.71 -10.29
N VAL A 160 -10.99 -5.21 -9.91
CA VAL A 160 -11.91 -4.51 -9.01
C VAL A 160 -11.29 -4.31 -7.62
N ALA A 161 -10.62 -5.34 -7.07
CA ALA A 161 -9.89 -5.22 -5.81
C ALA A 161 -8.77 -4.16 -5.91
N PHE A 162 -8.01 -4.16 -7.00
CA PHE A 162 -6.98 -3.16 -7.27
C PHE A 162 -7.53 -1.74 -7.37
N GLU A 163 -8.68 -1.56 -8.04
CA GLU A 163 -9.34 -0.26 -8.15
C GLU A 163 -9.87 0.23 -6.80
N TYR A 164 -10.43 -0.64 -5.96
CA TYR A 164 -10.79 -0.28 -4.59
C TYR A 164 -9.57 0.13 -3.77
N LEU A 165 -8.49 -0.64 -3.83
CA LEU A 165 -7.25 -0.38 -3.09
C LEU A 165 -6.69 1.02 -3.38
N TRP A 166 -6.61 1.36 -4.67
CA TRP A 166 -6.13 2.68 -5.05
C TRP A 166 -7.14 3.79 -4.82
N THR A 167 -8.44 3.56 -5.00
CA THR A 167 -9.45 4.59 -4.73
C THR A 167 -9.45 4.99 -3.27
N ILE A 168 -9.35 4.02 -2.35
CA ILE A 168 -9.23 4.26 -0.91
C ILE A 168 -7.97 5.09 -0.61
N THR A 169 -6.83 4.70 -1.18
CA THR A 169 -5.56 5.40 -0.98
C THR A 169 -5.60 6.82 -1.56
N ASP A 170 -6.12 6.99 -2.78
CA ASP A 170 -6.29 8.30 -3.43
C ASP A 170 -7.14 9.24 -2.57
N ILE A 171 -8.24 8.75 -1.98
CA ILE A 171 -9.11 9.53 -1.07
C ILE A 171 -8.35 10.00 0.17
N VAL A 172 -7.54 9.12 0.77
CA VAL A 172 -6.76 9.46 1.98
C VAL A 172 -5.70 10.51 1.68
N TYR A 173 -5.01 10.40 0.54
CA TYR A 173 -3.93 11.32 0.15
C TYR A 173 -4.42 12.60 -0.56
N LEU A 174 -5.73 12.86 -0.58
CA LEU A 174 -6.27 14.09 -1.14
C LEU A 174 -5.86 15.34 -0.37
N ASN A 175 -5.77 15.25 0.95
CA ASN A 175 -5.54 16.41 1.79
C ASN A 175 -4.04 16.72 1.81
N GLN A 176 -3.67 17.77 1.07
CA GLN A 176 -2.29 18.20 0.79
C GLN A 176 -1.41 18.51 2.00
N GLN A 177 -1.94 18.54 3.22
CA GLN A 177 -1.25 19.21 4.31
C GLN A 177 -0.22 18.35 5.03
N GLY A 178 -0.08 17.05 4.71
CA GLY A 178 0.82 16.16 5.47
C GLY A 178 0.48 16.08 6.97
N ASN A 179 -0.64 16.70 7.37
CA ASN A 179 -1.17 16.79 8.71
C ASN A 179 -2.48 16.04 8.70
N ASP A 180 -2.46 14.90 9.38
CA ASP A 180 -3.57 14.09 9.85
C ASP A 180 -4.58 13.64 8.79
N LEU A 181 -5.10 12.42 8.94
CA LEU A 181 -6.35 12.06 8.29
C LEU A 181 -7.44 13.00 8.82
N THR A 182 -7.63 14.15 8.17
CA THR A 182 -8.71 15.07 8.54
C THR A 182 -10.05 14.49 8.09
N ASN A 183 -11.10 14.72 8.88
CA ASN A 183 -12.47 14.22 8.66
C ASN A 183 -13.10 14.68 7.32
N GLU A 184 -12.41 15.51 6.54
CA GLU A 184 -12.93 16.19 5.34
C GLU A 184 -13.39 15.24 4.23
N ASN A 185 -12.81 14.03 4.17
CA ASN A 185 -13.23 12.98 3.21
C ASN A 185 -13.71 11.70 3.91
N GLU A 186 -14.02 11.76 5.21
CA GLU A 186 -14.42 10.57 5.97
C GLU A 186 -15.67 9.91 5.37
N ARG A 187 -16.63 10.71 4.90
CA ARG A 187 -17.86 10.21 4.27
C ARG A 187 -17.56 9.41 3.01
N GLU A 188 -16.70 9.91 2.15
CA GLU A 188 -16.27 9.27 0.91
C GLU A 188 -15.48 8.00 1.20
N LEU A 189 -14.53 8.09 2.13
CA LEU A 189 -13.73 6.95 2.57
C LEU A 189 -14.62 5.83 3.13
N LEU A 190 -15.57 6.15 4.01
CA LEU A 190 -16.55 5.20 4.56
C LEU A 190 -17.41 4.55 3.46
N ALA A 191 -17.89 5.33 2.49
CA ALA A 191 -18.74 4.82 1.43
C ALA A 191 -17.98 3.82 0.55
N ILE A 192 -16.78 4.18 0.09
CA ILE A 192 -15.94 3.31 -0.75
C ILE A 192 -15.45 2.10 0.03
N SER A 193 -15.02 2.27 1.28
CA SER A 193 -14.53 1.17 2.13
C SER A 193 -15.64 0.16 2.41
N LYS A 194 -16.87 0.61 2.68
CA LYS A 194 -18.03 -0.29 2.84
C LYS A 194 -18.28 -1.12 1.58
N ALA A 195 -18.21 -0.50 0.40
CA ALA A 195 -18.39 -1.20 -0.86
C ALA A 195 -17.27 -2.22 -1.12
N ALA A 196 -16.01 -1.82 -0.90
CA ALA A 196 -14.84 -2.68 -0.99
C ALA A 196 -14.95 -3.91 -0.07
N MET A 197 -15.35 -3.72 1.18
CA MET A 197 -15.55 -4.82 2.12
C MET A 197 -16.66 -5.78 1.66
N ALA A 198 -17.78 -5.24 1.16
CA ALA A 198 -18.88 -6.06 0.65
C ALA A 198 -18.48 -6.86 -0.59
N PHE A 199 -17.70 -6.25 -1.51
CA PHE A 199 -17.13 -6.92 -2.66
C PHE A 199 -16.17 -8.03 -2.24
N ASN A 200 -15.20 -7.71 -1.38
CA ASN A 200 -14.20 -8.65 -0.88
C ASN A 200 -14.82 -9.85 -0.15
N GLU A 201 -15.88 -9.64 0.64
CA GLU A 201 -16.60 -10.73 1.30
C GLU A 201 -17.25 -11.69 0.29
N ARG A 202 -17.89 -11.16 -0.77
CA ARG A 202 -18.45 -12.00 -1.86
C ARG A 202 -17.35 -12.75 -2.60
N THR A 203 -16.22 -12.08 -2.88
CA THR A 203 -15.08 -12.69 -3.56
C THR A 203 -14.48 -13.82 -2.71
N LEU A 204 -14.20 -13.60 -1.42
CA LEU A 204 -13.70 -14.64 -0.52
C LEU A 204 -14.65 -15.84 -0.41
N LYS A 205 -15.96 -15.59 -0.33
CA LYS A 205 -16.98 -16.66 -0.36
C LYS A 205 -16.92 -17.49 -1.64
N SER A 206 -16.60 -16.87 -2.78
CA SER A 206 -16.49 -17.55 -4.07
C SER A 206 -15.19 -18.35 -4.25
N LEU A 207 -14.09 -17.93 -3.60
CA LEU A 207 -12.81 -18.65 -3.63
C LEU A 207 -12.86 -19.96 -2.84
N GLY A 208 -13.69 -20.05 -1.81
CA GLY A 208 -13.80 -21.24 -0.97
C GLY A 208 -12.62 -21.38 0.01
N ALA A 209 -12.65 -22.42 0.84
CA ALA A 209 -11.70 -22.63 1.94
C ALA A 209 -10.74 -23.81 1.74
N LYS A 210 -10.79 -24.51 0.60
CA LYS A 210 -9.97 -25.70 0.33
C LYS A 210 -9.43 -25.66 -1.09
N ASP A 211 -8.15 -25.98 -1.22
CA ASP A 211 -7.41 -26.14 -2.49
C ASP A 211 -7.25 -24.85 -3.32
N ASN A 212 -6.98 -23.72 -2.64
CA ASN A 212 -6.69 -22.45 -3.28
C ASN A 212 -5.49 -22.58 -4.24
N THR A 213 -5.67 -22.12 -5.47
CA THR A 213 -4.55 -21.96 -6.41
C THR A 213 -3.65 -20.81 -5.98
N VAL A 214 -2.45 -20.72 -6.57
CA VAL A 214 -1.55 -19.56 -6.36
C VAL A 214 -2.23 -18.23 -6.71
N LEU A 215 -3.14 -18.24 -7.70
CA LEU A 215 -3.89 -17.04 -8.08
C LEU A 215 -4.96 -16.68 -7.04
N ASP A 216 -5.62 -17.68 -6.46
CA ASP A 216 -6.59 -17.48 -5.37
C ASP A 216 -5.89 -16.90 -4.14
N GLU A 217 -4.71 -17.43 -3.76
CA GLU A 217 -3.92 -16.87 -2.66
C GLU A 217 -3.48 -15.43 -2.93
N ALA A 218 -3.06 -15.12 -4.16
CA ALA A 218 -2.70 -13.74 -4.54
C ALA A 218 -3.88 -12.77 -4.41
N LEU A 219 -5.09 -13.21 -4.80
CA LEU A 219 -6.30 -12.42 -4.63
C LEU A 219 -6.70 -12.28 -3.15
N MET A 220 -6.59 -13.36 -2.34
CA MET A 220 -6.81 -13.31 -0.90
C MET A 220 -5.84 -12.35 -0.22
N LEU A 221 -4.56 -12.37 -0.60
CA LEU A 221 -3.55 -11.45 -0.09
C LEU A 221 -3.96 -9.99 -0.40
N ARG A 222 -4.37 -9.71 -1.64
CA ARG A 222 -4.84 -8.36 -2.04
C ARG A 222 -6.06 -7.93 -1.22
N ILE A 223 -7.00 -8.83 -0.99
CA ILE A 223 -8.18 -8.57 -0.15
C ILE A 223 -7.76 -8.27 1.29
N ALA A 224 -6.82 -9.03 1.84
CA ALA A 224 -6.27 -8.83 3.17
C ALA A 224 -5.52 -7.50 3.32
N GLU A 225 -4.85 -7.03 2.26
CA GLU A 225 -4.24 -5.69 2.18
C GLU A 225 -5.30 -4.58 2.17
N ILE A 226 -6.38 -4.72 1.39
CA ILE A 226 -7.48 -3.74 1.39
C ILE A 226 -8.08 -3.61 2.79
N TYR A 227 -8.34 -4.74 3.47
CA TYR A 227 -8.82 -4.73 4.84
C TYR A 227 -7.84 -4.07 5.81
N HIS A 228 -6.55 -4.36 5.66
CA HIS A 228 -5.52 -3.72 6.45
C HIS A 228 -5.52 -2.19 6.25
N ASN A 229 -5.60 -1.72 4.99
CA ASN A 229 -5.62 -0.30 4.69
C ASN A 229 -6.83 0.41 5.29
N ILE A 230 -8.03 -0.17 5.12
CA ILE A 230 -9.26 0.36 5.74
C ILE A 230 -9.08 0.44 7.26
N ALA A 231 -8.54 -0.60 7.90
CA ALA A 231 -8.30 -0.61 9.33
C ALA A 231 -7.30 0.47 9.77
N SER A 232 -6.16 0.59 9.10
CA SER A 232 -5.10 1.56 9.45
C SER A 232 -5.55 3.01 9.26
N TYR A 233 -6.36 3.30 8.24
CA TYR A 233 -6.92 4.63 8.03
C TYR A 233 -8.03 4.98 9.03
N MET A 234 -8.80 3.99 9.50
CA MET A 234 -9.95 4.23 10.37
C MET A 234 -9.68 4.01 11.86
N ILE A 235 -8.57 3.36 12.22
CA ILE A 235 -8.07 3.18 13.58
C ILE A 235 -6.72 3.89 13.67
N PRO A 236 -6.71 5.24 13.66
CA PRO A 236 -5.49 5.96 13.40
C PRO A 236 -4.50 5.92 14.57
N ASP A 237 -3.21 6.08 14.25
CA ASP A 237 -2.18 6.22 15.28
C ASP A 237 -2.31 7.53 16.05
N ILE A 238 -2.73 8.58 15.36
CA ILE A 238 -2.85 9.96 15.84
C ILE A 238 -4.14 10.54 15.23
N GLY A 239 -4.83 11.39 15.99
CA GLY A 239 -6.09 11.99 15.57
C GLY A 239 -7.31 11.22 16.05
N GLU A 240 -8.48 11.80 15.80
CA GLU A 240 -9.77 11.26 16.21
C GLU A 240 -10.58 10.94 14.97
N MET A 241 -11.05 9.69 14.89
CA MET A 241 -12.01 9.24 13.88
C MET A 241 -13.40 9.16 14.51
N SER A 242 -14.44 9.31 13.69
CA SER A 242 -15.80 9.08 14.20
C SER A 242 -15.97 7.63 14.70
N ASP A 243 -16.92 7.43 15.61
CA ASP A 243 -17.34 6.09 16.07
C ASP A 243 -17.72 5.16 14.91
N ARG A 244 -18.22 5.72 13.80
CA ARG A 244 -18.59 4.95 12.61
C ARG A 244 -17.35 4.46 11.86
N ALA A 245 -16.34 5.31 11.69
CA ALA A 245 -15.06 4.93 11.11
C ALA A 245 -14.37 3.89 11.98
N LEU A 246 -14.25 4.11 13.30
CA LEU A 246 -13.64 3.14 14.21
C LEU A 246 -14.29 1.74 14.13
N LYS A 247 -15.63 1.67 14.10
CA LYS A 247 -16.35 0.39 13.94
C LYS A 247 -16.05 -0.30 12.61
N MET A 248 -15.97 0.46 11.52
CA MET A 248 -15.63 -0.08 10.20
C MET A 248 -14.17 -0.56 10.15
N GLY A 249 -13.24 0.23 10.71
CA GLY A 249 -11.84 -0.15 10.84
C GLY A 249 -11.67 -1.44 11.65
N TYR A 250 -12.43 -1.62 12.74
CA TYR A 250 -12.42 -2.87 13.51
C TYR A 250 -12.93 -4.07 12.70
N GLN A 251 -14.04 -3.90 11.98
CA GLN A 251 -14.57 -4.95 11.11
C GLN A 251 -13.54 -5.33 10.04
N ALA A 252 -12.90 -4.34 9.41
CA ALA A 252 -11.85 -4.57 8.43
C ALA A 252 -10.64 -5.28 9.06
N ALA A 253 -10.15 -4.86 10.23
CA ALA A 253 -9.04 -5.52 10.92
C ALA A 253 -9.33 -6.99 11.21
N LYS A 254 -10.56 -7.29 11.68
CA LYS A 254 -11.01 -8.66 11.95
C LYS A 254 -11.06 -9.49 10.65
N MET A 255 -11.70 -8.98 9.60
CA MET A 255 -11.77 -9.68 8.32
C MET A 255 -10.39 -9.87 7.69
N GLY A 256 -9.48 -8.91 7.85
CA GLY A 256 -8.10 -8.99 7.40
C GLY A 256 -7.28 -10.05 8.14
N LEU A 257 -7.50 -10.23 9.44
CA LEU A 257 -6.91 -11.32 10.23
C LEU A 257 -7.45 -12.68 9.79
N GLU A 258 -8.79 -12.82 9.70
CA GLU A 258 -9.44 -14.05 9.27
C GLU A 258 -8.99 -14.46 7.87
N THR A 259 -8.88 -13.50 6.94
CA THR A 259 -8.39 -13.76 5.57
C THR A 259 -6.97 -14.34 5.57
N ARG A 260 -6.06 -13.75 6.35
CA ARG A 260 -4.67 -14.23 6.45
C ARG A 260 -4.57 -15.62 7.07
N GLN A 261 -5.42 -15.92 8.04
CA GLN A 261 -5.47 -17.25 8.67
C GLN A 261 -6.04 -18.35 7.75
N MET A 262 -6.78 -17.98 6.70
CA MET A 262 -7.27 -18.92 5.70
C MET A 262 -6.24 -19.26 4.61
N MET A 263 -5.14 -18.50 4.51
CA MET A 263 -4.10 -18.71 3.50
C MET A 263 -3.16 -19.85 3.92
N THR A 264 -2.60 -20.59 2.96
CA THR A 264 -1.60 -21.63 3.24
C THR A 264 -0.17 -21.10 3.25
N SER A 265 0.06 -19.98 2.57
CA SER A 265 1.31 -19.22 2.65
C SER A 265 1.58 -18.72 4.07
N ASP A 266 2.86 -18.62 4.42
CA ASP A 266 3.27 -18.06 5.71
C ASP A 266 2.89 -16.58 5.76
N GLN A 267 2.02 -16.24 6.71
CA GLN A 267 1.51 -14.90 6.99
C GLN A 267 1.74 -14.53 8.47
N ALA A 268 2.68 -15.19 9.15
CA ALA A 268 2.86 -15.04 10.59
C ALA A 268 3.11 -13.57 10.99
N LYS A 269 3.92 -12.84 10.21
CA LYS A 269 4.21 -11.42 10.45
C LYS A 269 2.97 -10.55 10.26
N GLU A 270 2.19 -10.79 9.23
CA GLU A 270 1.01 -10.00 8.92
C GLU A 270 -0.16 -10.30 9.87
N ILE A 271 -0.25 -11.55 10.36
CA ILE A 271 -1.16 -11.96 11.43
C ILE A 271 -0.83 -11.22 12.73
N MET A 272 0.46 -11.15 13.08
CA MET A 272 0.95 -10.37 14.23
C MET A 272 0.52 -8.90 14.10
N ILE A 273 0.77 -8.26 12.95
CA ILE A 273 0.37 -6.86 12.71
C ILE A 273 -1.16 -6.69 12.84
N ALA A 274 -1.96 -7.60 12.28
CA ALA A 274 -3.42 -7.52 12.36
C ALA A 274 -3.92 -7.62 13.82
N LYS A 275 -3.29 -8.45 14.66
CA LYS A 275 -3.60 -8.53 16.10
C LYS A 275 -3.28 -7.24 16.83
N TRP A 276 -2.16 -6.61 16.50
CA TRP A 276 -1.82 -5.29 17.05
C TRP A 276 -2.89 -4.25 16.67
N THR A 277 -3.32 -4.16 15.40
CA THR A 277 -4.39 -3.24 15.00
C THR A 277 -5.70 -3.48 15.77
N LEU A 278 -6.07 -4.74 16.02
CA LEU A 278 -7.21 -5.08 16.87
C LEU A 278 -7.01 -4.66 18.33
N ALA A 279 -5.81 -4.89 18.89
CA ALA A 279 -5.46 -4.49 20.25
C ALA A 279 -5.66 -2.99 20.46
N ARG A 280 -5.20 -2.20 19.49
CA ARG A 280 -5.33 -0.74 19.48
C ARG A 280 -6.80 -0.31 19.51
N TYR A 281 -7.65 -0.90 18.67
CA TYR A 281 -9.08 -0.60 18.69
C TYR A 281 -9.73 -0.93 20.04
N GLU A 282 -9.42 -2.09 20.61
CA GLU A 282 -9.96 -2.49 21.92
C GLU A 282 -9.51 -1.50 23.02
N GLY A 283 -8.27 -1.01 22.95
CA GLY A 283 -7.75 0.04 23.82
C GLY A 283 -8.50 1.37 23.67
N LEU A 284 -8.78 1.80 22.43
CA LEU A 284 -9.58 3.00 22.13
C LEU A 284 -11.02 2.89 22.66
N ARG A 285 -11.55 1.67 22.83
CA ARG A 285 -12.87 1.40 23.42
C ARG A 285 -12.84 1.21 24.93
N GLY A 286 -11.68 1.38 25.57
CA GLY A 286 -11.49 1.17 27.01
C GLY A 286 -11.54 -0.29 27.44
N ARG A 287 -11.44 -1.25 26.50
CA ARG A 287 -11.43 -2.69 26.79
C ARG A 287 -10.01 -3.17 27.08
N THR A 288 -9.44 -2.66 28.16
CA THR A 288 -8.01 -2.80 28.51
C THR A 288 -7.55 -4.24 28.56
N GLU A 289 -8.28 -5.13 29.24
CA GLU A 289 -7.90 -6.55 29.35
C GLU A 289 -7.76 -7.21 27.96
N ARG A 290 -8.76 -7.00 27.09
CA ARG A 290 -8.75 -7.57 25.74
C ARG A 290 -7.64 -6.99 24.87
N ALA A 291 -7.37 -5.69 25.00
CA ALA A 291 -6.27 -5.04 24.31
C ALA A 291 -4.91 -5.61 24.75
N THR A 292 -4.69 -5.74 26.06
CA THR A 292 -3.48 -6.35 26.65
C THR A 292 -3.25 -7.77 26.13
N ASP A 293 -4.30 -8.60 26.10
CA ASP A 293 -4.20 -9.96 25.57
C ASP A 293 -3.75 -10.01 24.11
N LEU A 294 -4.30 -9.14 23.27
CA LEU A 294 -3.95 -9.07 21.85
C LEU A 294 -2.53 -8.56 21.63
N TYR A 295 -2.10 -7.54 22.38
CA TYR A 295 -0.70 -7.08 22.36
C TYR A 295 0.26 -8.18 22.79
N ASN A 296 -0.02 -8.88 23.89
CA ASN A 296 0.83 -9.98 24.36
C ASN A 296 0.90 -11.15 23.36
N GLN A 297 -0.19 -11.46 22.67
CA GLN A 297 -0.18 -12.43 21.57
C GLN A 297 0.72 -11.96 20.41
N SER A 298 0.57 -10.71 20.00
CA SER A 298 1.41 -10.10 18.96
C SER A 298 2.90 -10.11 19.35
N ILE A 299 3.24 -9.78 20.60
CA ILE A 299 4.63 -9.79 21.07
C ILE A 299 5.22 -11.20 21.01
N ARG A 300 4.49 -12.23 21.48
CA ARG A 300 4.97 -13.62 21.42
C ARG A 300 5.21 -14.09 19.98
N GLU A 301 4.36 -13.68 19.05
CA GLU A 301 4.55 -13.97 17.62
C GLU A 301 5.77 -13.22 17.05
N ALA A 302 5.96 -11.96 17.41
CA ALA A 302 7.14 -11.19 17.04
C ALA A 302 8.44 -11.84 17.56
N GLU A 303 8.45 -12.30 18.82
CA GLU A 303 9.58 -13.00 19.43
C GLU A 303 9.88 -14.32 18.70
N ALA A 304 8.85 -15.10 18.37
CA ALA A 304 9.01 -16.34 17.60
C ALA A 304 9.59 -16.09 16.20
N LEU A 305 9.21 -14.96 15.58
CA LEU A 305 9.74 -14.51 14.29
C LEU A 305 11.12 -13.83 14.38
N LYS A 306 11.61 -13.57 15.59
CA LYS A 306 12.79 -12.71 15.85
C LYS A 306 12.62 -11.31 15.22
N ASP A 307 11.39 -10.81 15.17
CA ASP A 307 11.08 -9.46 14.67
C ASP A 307 11.18 -8.44 15.82
N GLU A 308 12.40 -7.96 16.08
CA GLU A 308 12.69 -7.00 17.15
C GLU A 308 11.80 -5.75 17.09
N ALA A 309 11.55 -5.24 15.88
CA ALA A 309 10.65 -4.11 15.70
C ALA A 309 9.20 -4.46 16.07
N GLY A 310 8.73 -5.66 15.71
CA GLY A 310 7.40 -6.14 16.11
C GLY A 310 7.24 -6.22 17.63
N VAL A 311 8.27 -6.71 18.33
CA VAL A 311 8.30 -6.75 19.80
C VAL A 311 8.21 -5.33 20.36
N ALA A 312 9.04 -4.43 19.85
CA ALA A 312 9.12 -3.06 20.30
C ALA A 312 7.79 -2.31 20.13
N TRP A 313 7.15 -2.45 18.98
CA TRP A 313 5.82 -1.87 18.70
C TRP A 313 4.71 -2.45 19.58
N GLY A 314 4.74 -3.76 19.85
CA GLY A 314 3.81 -4.39 20.78
C GLY A 314 3.95 -3.84 22.20
N ARG A 315 5.18 -3.68 22.68
CA ARG A 315 5.48 -3.09 24.01
C ARG A 315 5.07 -1.63 24.09
N PHE A 316 5.33 -0.86 23.03
CA PHE A 316 4.87 0.52 22.91
C PHE A 316 3.35 0.61 23.06
N GLY A 317 2.59 -0.25 22.37
CA GLY A 317 1.13 -0.26 22.47
C GLY A 317 0.61 -0.61 23.87
N LEU A 318 1.28 -1.51 24.60
CA LEU A 318 0.98 -1.77 26.02
C LEU A 318 1.24 -0.55 26.91
N ALA A 319 2.34 0.16 26.67
CA ALA A 319 2.67 1.38 27.40
C ALA A 319 1.66 2.50 27.15
N GLU A 320 1.23 2.68 25.89
CA GLU A 320 0.15 3.63 25.54
C GLU A 320 -1.16 3.26 26.25
N LEU A 321 -1.50 1.97 26.30
CA LEU A 321 -2.70 1.48 26.95
C LEU A 321 -2.69 1.73 28.47
N ASP A 322 -1.58 1.43 29.14
CA ASP A 322 -1.40 1.69 30.57
C ASP A 322 -1.49 3.20 30.89
N ALA A 323 -0.79 4.04 30.11
CA ALA A 323 -0.84 5.50 30.27
C ALA A 323 -2.28 6.05 30.15
N ARG A 324 -3.04 5.60 29.15
CA ARG A 324 -4.45 5.96 28.96
C ARG A 324 -5.31 5.52 30.15
N SER A 325 -5.11 4.31 30.65
CA SER A 325 -5.88 3.77 31.78
C SER A 325 -5.70 4.58 33.07
N ARG A 326 -4.55 5.24 33.24
CA ARG A 326 -4.22 6.11 34.38
C ARG A 326 -4.70 7.55 34.20
N GLY A 327 -5.30 7.88 33.06
CA GLY A 327 -5.66 9.27 32.71
C GLY A 327 -4.44 10.18 32.51
N ASN A 328 -3.25 9.62 32.38
CA ASN A 328 -2.03 10.37 32.18
C ASN A 328 -1.89 10.73 30.70
N LYS A 329 -1.46 11.96 30.41
CA LYS A 329 -0.85 12.26 29.11
C LYS A 329 0.34 11.34 28.95
N ILE A 330 0.45 10.69 27.80
CA ILE A 330 1.53 9.74 27.49
C ILE A 330 2.86 10.50 27.62
N ARG A 331 3.63 10.22 28.68
CA ARG A 331 4.94 10.86 28.86
C ARG A 331 5.98 10.06 28.08
N ARG A 332 6.68 10.72 27.16
CA ARG A 332 7.74 10.13 26.32
C ARG A 332 8.70 9.22 27.10
N ALA A 333 9.14 9.67 28.28
CA ALA A 333 10.12 8.95 29.09
C ALA A 333 9.57 7.60 29.60
N GLU A 334 8.30 7.54 30.02
CA GLU A 334 7.69 6.31 30.51
C GLU A 334 7.48 5.31 29.37
N VAL A 335 7.07 5.77 28.18
CA VAL A 335 6.89 4.89 27.02
C VAL A 335 8.23 4.39 26.46
N ALA A 336 9.25 5.25 26.42
CA ALA A 336 10.61 4.85 26.01
C ALA A 336 11.21 3.80 26.97
N GLU A 337 10.99 3.98 28.28
CA GLU A 337 11.45 3.06 29.31
C GLU A 337 10.69 1.73 29.27
N LEU A 338 9.37 1.76 29.06
CA LEU A 338 8.52 0.58 28.95
C LEU A 338 8.71 -0.21 27.64
N ALA A 339 9.08 0.46 26.56
CA ALA A 339 9.38 -0.19 25.28
C ALA A 339 10.72 -0.94 25.30
N ASP A 340 11.58 -0.71 26.31
CA ASP A 340 12.90 -1.34 26.48
C ASP A 340 13.71 -1.27 25.17
N LEU A 341 13.65 -0.10 24.52
CA LEU A 341 14.38 0.11 23.29
C LEU A 341 15.88 0.12 23.63
N PRO A 342 16.72 -0.62 22.88
CA PRO A 342 18.16 -0.58 23.07
C PRO A 342 18.61 0.88 23.11
N ARG A 343 19.43 1.28 24.09
CA ARG A 343 19.93 2.67 24.20
C ARG A 343 21.01 3.01 23.17
N GLY A 344 21.43 2.05 22.36
CA GLY A 344 22.42 2.23 21.28
C GLY A 344 21.78 2.16 19.90
N ASP A 345 22.54 2.54 18.87
CA ASP A 345 22.10 2.46 17.47
C ASP A 345 21.56 1.06 17.16
N SER A 346 20.32 0.98 16.66
CA SER A 346 19.77 -0.27 16.14
C SER A 346 20.01 -0.31 14.64
N ASP A 347 20.54 -1.42 14.14
CA ASP A 347 20.65 -1.65 12.70
C ASP A 347 19.27 -1.84 12.04
N ASP A 348 18.19 -2.04 12.82
CA ASP A 348 16.84 -2.06 12.30
C ASP A 348 16.24 -0.65 12.28
N PRO A 349 16.08 -0.03 11.09
CA PRO A 349 15.49 1.31 10.98
C PRO A 349 14.07 1.39 11.54
N ARG A 350 13.36 0.26 11.72
CA ARG A 350 12.03 0.25 12.35
C ARG A 350 12.07 0.57 13.85
N VAL A 351 13.18 0.29 14.52
CA VAL A 351 13.40 0.65 15.94
C VAL A 351 13.67 2.14 16.08
N GLU A 352 14.45 2.73 15.18
CA GLU A 352 14.70 4.18 15.15
C GLU A 352 13.40 4.98 14.93
N LEU A 353 12.46 4.44 14.18
CA LEU A 353 11.15 5.06 14.00
C LEU A 353 10.29 5.04 15.23
N LEU A 354 10.34 3.94 15.96
CA LEU A 354 9.62 3.87 17.21
C LEU A 354 10.15 4.94 18.18
N ARG A 355 11.47 5.19 18.16
CA ARG A 355 12.06 6.34 18.87
C ARG A 355 11.50 7.67 18.36
N LEU A 356 11.45 7.90 17.04
CA LEU A 356 10.86 9.11 16.47
C LEU A 356 9.37 9.29 16.80
N ALA A 357 8.59 8.19 16.82
CA ALA A 357 7.18 8.18 17.18
C ALA A 357 6.99 8.53 18.66
N ILE A 358 7.80 7.93 19.54
CA ILE A 358 7.87 8.29 20.96
C ILE A 358 8.25 9.78 21.11
N ASP A 359 9.22 10.24 20.33
CA ASP A 359 9.63 11.64 20.25
C ASP A 359 8.62 12.59 19.64
N ARG A 360 7.40 12.15 19.31
CA ARG A 360 6.32 13.02 18.82
C ARG A 360 5.12 13.09 19.76
N LEU A 361 5.10 12.31 20.84
CA LEU A 361 4.05 12.30 21.87
C LEU A 361 4.10 13.53 22.82
N GLN A 362 4.28 14.75 22.29
CA GLN A 362 4.11 16.02 23.04
C GLN A 362 2.64 16.31 23.31
#